data_AF-A0A843MA51-F1
#
_entry.id   AF-A0A843MA51-F1
#
_cell.length_a   1.000
_cell.length_b   1.000
_cell.length_c   1.000
_cell.angle_alpha   90.00
_cell.angle_beta   90.00
_cell.angle_gamma   90.00
#
_symmetry.space_group_name_H-M   'P 1'
#
loop_
_entity.id
_entity.type
_entity.pdbx_description
1 polymer ?
#
loop_
_entity_poly.entity_id
_entity_poly.type
_entity_poly.pdbx_seq_one_letter_code
_entity_poly.pdbx_strand_id
1 'polypeptide(L)'
;VQEYIEGINLSSSVLASENEAENIVNSRLLTQHDFEKNSQFKYVGNILPLTEKSILAPVKNTDAINREMADTSEKLIRKFELIGSNGVDFILNKNGLYVIEINPRIQGTFECVQQALGINMLEAHIKACQNEIIAIDKAEYYSYKKIIYSPKTVKYEKIDLNNLYDMPHLGSITQKDEPLLTIIDKDKDFDKLYEKVELSSQTVNKLANKSQ
;
A
#
# COMPACT_ATOMS: atom_id res chain seq x y z
N VAL A 1 -16.28 -21.76 -5.36
CA VAL A 1 -15.49 -21.87 -4.11
C VAL A 1 -14.03 -21.74 -4.50
N GLN A 2 -13.27 -20.84 -3.89
CA GLN A 2 -11.84 -20.62 -4.16
C GLN A 2 -11.03 -21.16 -2.97
N GLU A 3 -9.84 -21.68 -3.24
CA GLU A 3 -8.91 -22.13 -2.20
C GLU A 3 -8.48 -20.96 -1.31
N TYR A 4 -8.42 -21.19 0.00
CA TYR A 4 -7.85 -20.21 0.93
C TYR A 4 -6.33 -20.38 0.99
N ILE A 5 -5.62 -19.29 0.72
CA ILE A 5 -4.16 -19.24 0.74
C ILE A 5 -3.73 -18.35 1.91
N GLU A 6 -3.11 -18.96 2.92
CA GLU A 6 -2.52 -18.22 4.04
C GLU A 6 -1.10 -17.76 3.68
N GLY A 7 -0.74 -16.53 4.06
CA GLY A 7 0.60 -16.00 3.86
C GLY A 7 0.69 -14.48 4.01
N ILE A 8 1.79 -13.93 3.53
CA ILE A 8 2.12 -12.51 3.57
C ILE A 8 1.53 -11.83 2.34
N ASN A 9 0.66 -10.84 2.54
CA ASN A 9 0.06 -10.07 1.44
C ASN A 9 1.08 -9.07 0.86
N LEU A 10 1.31 -9.14 -0.44
CA LEU A 10 2.21 -8.28 -1.20
C LEU A 10 1.47 -7.70 -2.40
N SER A 11 1.96 -6.61 -2.96
CA SER A 11 1.36 -6.02 -4.17
C SER A 11 2.41 -5.37 -5.05
N SER A 12 2.27 -5.53 -6.37
CA SER A 12 3.08 -4.93 -7.41
C SER A 12 2.32 -3.77 -8.05
N SER A 13 3.00 -2.64 -8.22
CA SER A 13 2.51 -1.53 -9.05
C SER A 13 3.22 -1.58 -10.40
N VAL A 14 2.45 -1.59 -11.48
CA VAL A 14 2.93 -1.72 -12.86
C VAL A 14 2.38 -0.56 -13.69
N LEU A 15 3.25 0.10 -14.44
CA LEU A 15 2.84 1.02 -15.50
C LEU A 15 2.91 0.28 -16.84
N ALA A 16 1.88 0.44 -17.67
CA ALA A 16 1.84 -0.22 -18.96
C ALA A 16 1.26 0.67 -20.06
N SER A 17 1.83 0.53 -21.25
CA SER A 17 1.35 1.10 -22.50
C SER A 17 0.87 -0.03 -23.42
N GLU A 18 0.57 0.27 -24.68
CA GLU A 18 0.24 -0.76 -25.67
C GLU A 18 1.42 -1.71 -25.95
N ASN A 19 2.66 -1.23 -25.77
CA ASN A 19 3.86 -1.95 -26.22
C ASN A 19 4.69 -2.54 -25.09
N GLU A 20 4.56 -2.00 -23.88
CA GLU A 20 5.43 -2.34 -22.75
C GLU A 20 4.65 -2.32 -21.43
N ALA A 21 5.12 -3.11 -20.48
CA ALA A 21 4.67 -3.08 -19.09
C ALA A 21 5.91 -3.15 -18.20
N GLU A 22 6.00 -2.22 -17.26
CA GLU A 22 7.14 -2.06 -16.35
C GLU A 22 6.65 -2.10 -14.91
N ASN A 23 7.19 -3.02 -14.11
CA ASN A 23 7.00 -3.01 -12.67
C ASN A 23 7.80 -1.85 -12.07
N ILE A 24 7.10 -0.88 -11.48
CA ILE A 24 7.72 0.32 -10.94
C ILE A 24 8.12 0.15 -9.48
N VAL A 25 7.35 -0.60 -8.70
CA VAL A 25 7.64 -0.90 -7.28
C VAL A 25 6.76 -2.04 -6.76
N ASN A 26 7.32 -2.84 -5.86
CA ASN A 26 6.56 -3.80 -5.05
C ASN A 26 6.42 -3.28 -3.62
N SER A 27 5.34 -3.70 -2.97
CA SER A 27 4.92 -3.21 -1.66
C SER A 27 4.51 -4.36 -0.74
N ARG A 28 4.62 -4.11 0.57
CA ARG A 28 3.94 -4.91 1.59
C ARG A 28 2.51 -4.37 1.74
N LEU A 29 1.51 -5.18 1.42
CA LEU A 29 0.09 -4.83 1.59
C LEU A 29 -0.35 -5.25 2.98
N LEU A 30 -0.80 -4.32 3.82
CA LEU A 30 -1.18 -4.60 5.20
C LEU A 30 -2.69 -4.80 5.32
N THR A 31 -3.04 -5.81 6.10
CA THR A 31 -4.41 -6.13 6.50
C THR A 31 -4.51 -6.17 8.02
N GLN A 32 -5.73 -6.08 8.56
CA GLN A 32 -5.93 -6.18 10.01
C GLN A 32 -5.43 -7.53 10.57
N HIS A 33 -5.47 -8.60 9.76
CA HIS A 33 -4.92 -9.91 10.11
C HIS A 33 -3.43 -9.89 10.47
N ASP A 34 -2.67 -8.93 9.92
CA ASP A 34 -1.23 -8.78 10.19
C ASP A 34 -0.95 -8.30 11.63
N PHE A 35 -1.93 -7.67 12.29
CA PHE A 35 -1.79 -7.11 13.64
C PHE A 35 -2.67 -7.81 14.67
N GLU A 36 -3.85 -8.26 14.26
CA GLU A 36 -4.80 -8.98 15.09
C GLU A 36 -5.10 -10.31 14.40
N LYS A 37 -4.87 -11.45 15.08
CA LYS A 37 -5.22 -12.79 14.55
C LYS A 37 -6.73 -13.01 14.52
N ASN A 38 -7.44 -12.19 13.77
CA ASN A 38 -8.88 -12.29 13.52
C ASN A 38 -9.11 -12.61 12.03
N SER A 39 -10.34 -12.94 11.67
CA SER A 39 -10.69 -13.33 10.29
C SER A 39 -10.98 -12.14 9.37
N GLN A 40 -10.55 -10.91 9.72
CA GLN A 40 -10.82 -9.72 8.92
C GLN A 40 -9.67 -9.45 7.95
N PHE A 41 -9.92 -9.63 6.66
CA PHE A 41 -9.02 -9.24 5.56
C PHE A 41 -9.11 -7.75 5.23
N LYS A 42 -9.49 -6.94 6.21
CA LYS A 42 -9.66 -5.50 6.04
C LYS A 42 -8.31 -4.88 5.74
N TYR A 43 -8.18 -4.21 4.60
CA TYR A 43 -6.98 -3.48 4.22
C TYR A 43 -6.74 -2.34 5.22
N VAL A 44 -5.52 -2.24 5.75
CA VAL A 44 -5.15 -1.21 6.73
C VAL A 44 -3.98 -0.34 6.28
N GLY A 45 -3.47 -0.54 5.06
CA GLY A 45 -2.41 0.28 4.51
C GLY A 45 -1.34 -0.50 3.75
N ASN A 46 -0.21 0.14 3.50
CA ASN A 46 0.89 -0.47 2.77
C ASN A 46 2.23 0.16 3.15
N ILE A 47 3.31 -0.57 2.88
CA ILE A 47 4.68 -0.09 3.06
C ILE A 47 5.46 -0.31 1.76
N LEU A 48 6.16 0.73 1.33
CA LEU A 48 7.00 0.75 0.13
C LEU A 48 8.42 1.24 0.46
N PRO A 49 9.43 0.87 -0.35
CA PRO A 49 9.43 -0.30 -1.23
C PRO A 49 9.44 -1.61 -0.42
N LEU A 50 9.19 -2.75 -1.05
CA LEU A 50 9.33 -4.07 -0.43
C LEU A 50 10.81 -4.44 -0.27
N THR A 51 11.27 -4.52 0.97
CA THR A 51 12.64 -4.87 1.38
C THR A 51 12.62 -5.88 2.51
N GLU A 52 13.80 -6.38 2.90
CA GLU A 52 13.93 -7.27 4.07
C GLU A 52 13.39 -6.64 5.36
N LYS A 53 13.43 -5.30 5.49
CA LYS A 53 12.87 -4.60 6.64
C LYS A 53 11.35 -4.40 6.52
N SER A 54 10.88 -3.92 5.38
CA SER A 54 9.47 -3.51 5.21
C SER A 54 8.49 -4.66 5.01
N ILE A 55 8.98 -5.88 4.71
CA ILE A 55 8.13 -7.07 4.63
C ILE A 55 7.53 -7.48 5.98
N LEU A 56 8.14 -7.04 7.09
CA LEU A 56 7.70 -7.29 8.47
C LEU A 56 7.54 -8.77 8.82
N ALA A 57 8.34 -9.63 8.19
CA ALA A 57 8.31 -11.07 8.39
C ALA A 57 9.71 -11.68 8.14
N PRO A 58 10.04 -12.82 8.77
CA PRO A 58 11.31 -13.50 8.58
C PRO A 58 11.35 -14.22 7.21
N VAL A 59 11.53 -13.44 6.15
CA VAL A 59 11.61 -13.92 4.77
C VAL A 59 13.06 -13.85 4.31
N LYS A 60 13.50 -14.88 3.59
CA LYS A 60 14.83 -14.90 2.97
C LYS A 60 14.74 -14.45 1.53
N ASN A 61 15.78 -13.77 1.06
CA ASN A 61 16.00 -13.51 -0.36
C ASN A 61 14.90 -12.63 -0.99
N THR A 62 14.53 -11.53 -0.32
CA THR A 62 13.50 -10.59 -0.76
C THR A 62 13.76 -10.03 -2.17
N ASP A 63 15.02 -9.93 -2.60
CA ASP A 63 15.38 -9.55 -3.97
C ASP A 63 14.90 -10.55 -5.03
N ALA A 64 14.93 -11.86 -4.73
CA ALA A 64 14.42 -12.87 -5.65
C ALA A 64 12.89 -12.82 -5.74
N ILE A 65 12.22 -12.60 -4.61
CA ILE A 65 10.77 -12.40 -4.54
C ILE A 65 10.36 -11.17 -5.35
N ASN A 66 11.07 -10.05 -5.20
CA ASN A 66 10.82 -8.83 -5.97
C ASN A 66 10.93 -9.06 -7.48
N ARG A 67 11.96 -9.79 -7.94
CA ARG A 67 12.12 -10.13 -9.36
C ARG A 67 11.00 -11.03 -9.88
N GLU A 68 10.62 -12.06 -9.11
CA GLU A 68 9.54 -12.96 -9.50
C GLU A 68 8.18 -12.23 -9.57
N MET A 69 7.91 -11.34 -8.61
CA MET A 69 6.73 -10.46 -8.63
C MET A 69 6.73 -9.54 -9.86
N ALA A 70 7.85 -8.88 -10.16
CA ALA A 70 7.99 -7.99 -11.32
C ALA A 70 7.74 -8.76 -12.64
N ASP A 71 8.48 -9.84 -12.87
CA ASP A 71 8.37 -10.67 -14.07
C ASP A 71 6.96 -11.20 -14.27
N THR A 72 6.33 -11.68 -13.18
CA THR A 72 4.97 -12.23 -13.23
C THR A 72 3.95 -11.14 -13.53
N SER A 73 4.06 -9.99 -12.86
CA SER A 73 3.13 -8.88 -13.05
C SER A 73 3.21 -8.33 -14.47
N GLU A 74 4.40 -8.05 -14.98
CA GLU A 74 4.57 -7.54 -16.36
C GLU A 74 4.08 -8.52 -17.42
N LYS A 75 4.25 -9.84 -17.22
CA LYS A 75 3.69 -10.86 -18.11
C LYS A 75 2.16 -10.87 -18.08
N LEU A 76 1.55 -10.76 -16.90
CA LEU A 76 0.10 -10.74 -16.76
C LEU A 76 -0.49 -9.48 -17.37
N ILE A 77 0.04 -8.31 -17.04
CA ILE A 77 -0.43 -7.02 -17.55
C ILE A 77 -0.36 -6.97 -19.09
N ARG A 78 0.75 -7.43 -19.70
CA ARG A 78 0.84 -7.57 -21.17
C ARG A 78 -0.16 -8.57 -21.74
N LYS A 79 -0.30 -9.74 -21.11
CA LYS A 79 -1.23 -10.79 -21.58
C LYS A 79 -2.69 -10.31 -21.61
N PHE A 80 -3.06 -9.43 -20.69
CA PHE A 80 -4.40 -8.86 -20.61
C PHE A 80 -4.53 -7.50 -21.32
N GLU A 81 -3.48 -7.05 -22.01
CA GLU A 81 -3.47 -5.79 -22.78
C GLU A 81 -3.91 -4.57 -21.94
N LEU A 82 -3.50 -4.56 -20.67
CA LEU A 82 -3.90 -3.51 -19.72
C LEU A 82 -2.98 -2.30 -19.84
N ILE A 83 -3.57 -1.10 -19.77
CA ILE A 83 -2.89 0.17 -20.00
C ILE A 83 -3.00 1.05 -18.75
N GLY A 84 -2.01 1.90 -18.54
CA GLY A 84 -1.96 2.83 -17.43
C GLY A 84 -1.39 2.18 -16.17
N SER A 85 -1.98 2.52 -15.03
CA SER A 85 -1.53 2.06 -13.72
C SER A 85 -2.31 0.83 -13.32
N ASN A 86 -1.59 -0.26 -13.04
CA ASN A 86 -2.14 -1.56 -12.74
C ASN A 86 -1.53 -2.13 -11.45
N GLY A 87 -2.38 -2.73 -10.61
CA GLY A 87 -1.96 -3.48 -9.43
C GLY A 87 -1.99 -4.99 -9.69
N VAL A 88 -1.05 -5.74 -9.12
CA VAL A 88 -1.12 -7.20 -9.04
C VAL A 88 -0.85 -7.61 -7.60
N ASP A 89 -1.83 -8.25 -6.97
CA ASP A 89 -1.73 -8.64 -5.56
C ASP A 89 -1.32 -10.09 -5.44
N PHE A 90 -0.45 -10.36 -4.46
CA PHE A 90 0.16 -11.64 -4.22
C PHE A 90 0.00 -12.08 -2.77
N ILE A 91 0.03 -13.38 -2.54
CA ILE A 91 0.31 -13.98 -1.24
C ILE A 91 1.60 -14.77 -1.32
N LEU A 92 2.54 -14.48 -0.43
CA LEU A 92 3.78 -15.24 -0.25
C LEU A 92 3.65 -16.19 0.93
N ASN A 93 3.92 -17.47 0.73
CA ASN A 93 4.03 -18.44 1.82
C ASN A 93 5.18 -19.43 1.58
N LYS A 94 5.24 -20.51 2.38
CA LYS A 94 6.28 -21.55 2.30
C LYS A 94 6.39 -22.26 0.93
N ASN A 95 5.33 -22.21 0.12
CA ASN A 95 5.27 -22.82 -1.20
C ASN A 95 5.61 -21.83 -2.33
N GLY A 96 5.80 -20.54 -2.03
CA GLY A 96 6.13 -19.49 -3.01
C GLY A 96 5.07 -18.40 -3.13
N LEU A 97 5.11 -17.69 -4.27
CA LEU A 97 4.20 -16.60 -4.61
C LEU A 97 2.93 -17.12 -5.30
N TYR A 98 1.79 -16.60 -4.87
CA TYR A 98 0.48 -16.86 -5.46
C TYR A 98 -0.12 -15.54 -5.92
N VAL A 99 -0.51 -15.45 -7.20
CA VAL A 99 -1.27 -14.31 -7.71
C VAL A 99 -2.71 -14.41 -7.23
N ILE A 100 -3.24 -13.33 -6.64
CA ILE A 100 -4.60 -13.27 -6.09
C ILE A 100 -5.53 -12.50 -7.01
N GLU A 101 -5.15 -11.28 -7.38
CA GLU A 101 -5.97 -10.42 -8.22
C GLU A 101 -5.13 -9.46 -9.07
N ILE A 102 -5.74 -8.98 -10.15
CA ILE A 102 -5.21 -7.92 -11.01
C ILE A 102 -6.18 -6.75 -10.93
N ASN A 103 -5.66 -5.56 -10.64
CA ASN A 103 -6.39 -4.33 -10.43
C ASN A 103 -6.06 -3.31 -11.54
N PRO A 104 -6.77 -3.31 -12.68
CA PRO A 104 -6.53 -2.36 -13.77
C PRO A 104 -7.13 -0.98 -13.49
N ARG A 105 -6.66 -0.35 -12.41
CA ARG A 105 -7.13 0.94 -11.89
C ARG A 105 -6.05 1.56 -11.01
N ILE A 106 -6.18 2.85 -10.74
CA ILE A 106 -5.40 3.53 -9.69
C ILE A 106 -5.54 2.77 -8.37
N GLN A 107 -4.40 2.36 -7.81
CA GLN A 107 -4.34 1.54 -6.61
C GLN A 107 -4.38 2.38 -5.32
N GLY A 108 -4.72 1.78 -4.19
CA GLY A 108 -4.65 2.43 -2.89
C GLY A 108 -3.23 2.74 -2.39
N THR A 109 -2.20 2.27 -3.10
CA THR A 109 -0.76 2.54 -2.88
C THR A 109 -0.27 3.82 -3.55
N PHE A 110 -1.11 4.49 -4.35
CA PHE A 110 -0.74 5.57 -5.25
C PHE A 110 0.05 6.71 -4.56
N GLU A 111 -0.40 7.20 -3.40
CA GLU A 111 0.29 8.29 -2.71
C GLU A 111 1.67 7.86 -2.19
N CYS A 112 1.78 6.61 -1.72
CA CYS A 112 3.04 6.05 -1.25
C CYS A 112 4.03 5.81 -2.38
N VAL A 113 3.55 5.38 -3.56
CA VAL A 113 4.38 5.23 -4.76
C VAL A 113 4.99 6.59 -5.14
N GLN A 114 4.18 7.66 -5.18
CA GLN A 114 4.68 9.02 -5.44
C GLN A 114 5.73 9.46 -4.41
N GLN A 115 5.46 9.21 -3.12
CA GLN A 115 6.39 9.59 -2.05
C GLN A 115 7.71 8.81 -2.08
N ALA A 116 7.65 7.51 -2.36
CA ALA A 116 8.81 6.61 -2.38
C ALA A 116 9.69 6.83 -3.61
N LEU A 117 9.07 6.99 -4.80
CA LEU A 117 9.78 7.13 -6.08
C LEU A 117 10.10 8.58 -6.46
N GLY A 118 9.44 9.56 -5.83
CA GLY A 118 9.64 10.98 -6.17
C GLY A 118 9.02 11.38 -7.51
N ILE A 119 8.01 10.64 -7.99
CA ILE A 119 7.35 10.87 -9.29
C ILE A 119 5.91 11.40 -9.12
N ASN A 120 5.38 12.00 -10.19
CA ASN A 120 3.94 12.26 -10.34
C ASN A 120 3.27 11.05 -10.98
N MET A 121 2.59 10.23 -10.18
CA MET A 121 2.01 8.98 -10.63
C MET A 121 0.77 9.19 -11.52
N LEU A 122 0.09 10.33 -11.39
CA LEU A 122 -1.03 10.67 -12.28
C LEU A 122 -0.51 11.02 -13.67
N GLU A 123 0.54 11.82 -13.74
CA GLU A 123 1.21 12.12 -15.01
C GLU A 123 1.77 10.86 -15.66
N ALA A 124 2.44 10.00 -14.87
CA ALA A 124 2.95 8.71 -15.34
C ALA A 124 1.84 7.82 -15.93
N HIS A 125 0.69 7.75 -15.25
CA HIS A 125 -0.49 7.04 -15.74
C HIS A 125 -1.01 7.61 -17.06
N ILE A 126 -1.15 8.94 -17.17
CA ILE A 126 -1.63 9.59 -18.39
C ILE A 126 -0.67 9.36 -19.56
N LYS A 127 0.64 9.49 -19.34
CA LYS A 127 1.67 9.20 -20.35
C LYS A 127 1.62 7.76 -20.80
N ALA A 128 1.47 6.81 -19.88
CA ALA A 128 1.33 5.40 -20.20
C ALA A 128 0.10 5.14 -21.11
N CYS A 129 -1.03 5.80 -20.81
CA CYS A 129 -2.22 5.80 -21.68
C CYS A 129 -2.01 6.48 -23.04
N GLN A 130 -0.99 7.33 -23.17
CA GLN A 130 -0.55 7.97 -24.42
C GLN A 130 0.61 7.20 -25.08
N ASN A 131 0.82 5.96 -24.67
CA ASN A 131 1.86 5.07 -25.18
C ASN A 131 3.31 5.50 -24.87
N GLU A 132 3.52 6.17 -23.74
CA GLU A 132 4.84 6.58 -23.23
C GLU A 132 5.03 6.11 -21.78
N ILE A 133 6.04 5.27 -21.51
CA ILE A 133 6.47 4.97 -20.13
C ILE A 133 7.60 5.93 -19.72
N ILE A 134 7.42 6.58 -18.58
CA ILE A 134 8.44 7.44 -18.01
C ILE A 134 9.57 6.60 -17.41
N ALA A 135 10.80 7.07 -17.53
CA ALA A 135 11.92 6.46 -16.81
C ALA A 135 11.73 6.69 -15.30
N ILE A 136 11.79 5.61 -14.52
CA ILE A 136 11.61 5.64 -13.07
C ILE A 136 12.85 5.07 -12.41
N ASP A 137 13.49 5.88 -11.57
CA ASP A 137 14.62 5.44 -10.76
C ASP A 137 14.15 4.57 -9.58
N LYS A 138 15.11 3.92 -8.92
CA LYS A 138 14.84 3.19 -7.68
C LYS A 138 14.27 4.12 -6.62
N ALA A 139 13.41 3.57 -5.75
CA ALA A 139 12.84 4.29 -4.63
C ALA A 139 13.90 5.01 -3.79
N GLU A 140 13.71 6.32 -3.60
CA GLU A 140 14.58 7.19 -2.80
C GLU A 140 14.19 7.16 -1.31
N TYR A 141 12.90 6.92 -1.02
CA TYR A 141 12.35 6.89 0.33
C TYR A 141 11.59 5.59 0.58
N TYR A 142 11.51 5.20 1.85
CA TYR A 142 10.41 4.39 2.31
C TYR A 142 9.17 5.27 2.47
N SER A 143 7.98 4.70 2.22
CA SER A 143 6.71 5.33 2.52
C SER A 143 5.78 4.32 3.19
N TYR A 144 5.01 4.79 4.19
CA TYR A 144 4.09 3.96 4.96
C TYR A 144 2.75 4.68 5.06
N LYS A 145 1.72 4.06 4.47
CA LYS A 145 0.31 4.41 4.64
C LYS A 145 -0.31 3.50 5.68
N LYS A 146 -0.98 4.08 6.66
CA LYS A 146 -1.75 3.38 7.69
C LYS A 146 -3.14 3.99 7.83
N ILE A 147 -4.18 3.21 7.58
CA ILE A 147 -5.57 3.62 7.75
C ILE A 147 -5.97 3.33 9.19
N ILE A 148 -6.50 4.34 9.87
CA ILE A 148 -7.05 4.20 11.21
C ILE A 148 -8.56 4.00 11.08
N TYR A 149 -9.05 2.88 11.60
CA TYR A 149 -10.48 2.58 11.70
C TYR A 149 -11.00 3.05 13.06
N SER A 150 -12.23 3.56 13.08
CA SER A 150 -12.80 4.11 14.32
C SER A 150 -13.10 2.99 15.32
N PRO A 151 -12.57 3.04 16.56
CA PRO A 151 -12.79 1.99 17.56
C PRO A 151 -14.21 1.97 18.12
N LYS A 152 -14.95 3.07 17.95
CA LYS A 152 -16.34 3.30 18.37
C LYS A 152 -16.96 4.36 17.46
N THR A 153 -18.22 4.72 17.69
CA THR A 153 -18.77 5.94 17.07
C THR A 153 -18.01 7.15 17.62
N VAL A 154 -17.43 7.95 16.73
CA VAL A 154 -16.56 9.09 17.05
C VAL A 154 -17.08 10.31 16.35
N LYS A 155 -17.29 11.41 17.09
CA LYS A 155 -17.38 12.73 16.49
C LYS A 155 -15.97 13.27 16.22
N TYR A 156 -15.69 13.62 14.97
CA TYR A 156 -14.35 14.06 14.58
C TYR A 156 -14.02 15.45 15.12
N GLU A 157 -12.85 15.55 15.75
CA GLU A 157 -12.25 16.79 16.25
C GLU A 157 -10.89 17.01 15.58
N LYS A 158 -10.40 18.25 15.60
CA LYS A 158 -9.11 18.58 14.97
C LYS A 158 -7.97 17.86 15.70
N ILE A 159 -7.18 17.09 14.95
CA ILE A 159 -5.95 16.48 15.43
C ILE A 159 -4.76 17.27 14.87
N ASP A 160 -3.84 17.70 15.73
CA ASP A 160 -2.68 18.49 15.34
C ASP A 160 -1.49 17.59 14.98
N LEU A 161 -1.58 16.98 13.79
CA LEU A 161 -0.52 16.18 13.17
C LEU A 161 -0.43 16.55 11.68
N ASN A 162 0.78 16.63 11.16
CA ASN A 162 1.05 17.08 9.79
C ASN A 162 1.02 15.94 8.75
N ASN A 163 0.93 14.68 9.18
CA ASN A 163 0.95 13.49 8.35
C ASN A 163 -0.42 12.81 8.23
N LEU A 164 -1.51 13.58 8.43
CA LEU A 164 -2.88 13.10 8.31
C LEU A 164 -3.48 13.42 6.94
N TYR A 165 -4.17 12.43 6.39
CA TYR A 165 -4.85 12.46 5.11
C TYR A 165 -6.27 11.91 5.28
N ASP A 166 -7.14 12.17 4.30
CA ASP A 166 -8.52 11.69 4.29
C ASP A 166 -9.30 12.04 5.57
N MET A 167 -9.02 13.21 6.14
CA MET A 167 -9.62 13.64 7.40
C MET A 167 -11.11 13.96 7.21
N PRO A 168 -11.99 13.52 8.13
CA PRO A 168 -13.40 13.90 8.12
C PRO A 168 -13.57 15.41 8.34
N HIS A 169 -14.75 15.94 7.98
CA HIS A 169 -15.11 17.30 8.34
C HIS A 169 -15.26 17.45 9.86
N LEU A 170 -14.88 18.61 10.41
CA LEU A 170 -15.01 18.89 11.84
C LEU A 170 -16.46 18.69 12.31
N GLY A 171 -16.63 17.89 13.37
CA GLY A 171 -17.92 17.58 13.96
C GLY A 171 -18.74 16.51 13.24
N SER A 172 -18.24 15.95 12.13
CA SER A 172 -18.86 14.77 11.49
C SER A 172 -18.75 13.52 12.35
N ILE A 173 -19.63 12.54 12.13
CA ILE A 173 -19.67 11.29 12.89
C ILE A 173 -19.15 10.16 12.01
N THR A 174 -18.18 9.42 12.52
CA THR A 174 -17.68 8.16 11.93
C THR A 174 -18.12 7.01 12.81
N GLN A 175 -18.76 5.99 12.25
CA GLN A 175 -19.22 4.83 13.02
C GLN A 175 -18.07 3.89 13.37
N LYS A 176 -18.32 3.01 14.35
CA LYS A 176 -17.38 1.94 14.68
C LYS A 176 -17.03 1.13 13.44
N ASP A 177 -15.75 0.77 13.31
CA ASP A 177 -15.17 -0.04 12.24
C ASP A 177 -15.17 0.61 10.84
N GLU A 178 -15.62 1.87 10.70
CA GLU A 178 -15.45 2.69 9.50
C GLU A 178 -14.06 3.37 9.46
N PRO A 179 -13.50 3.65 8.27
CA PRO A 179 -12.28 4.43 8.15
C PRO A 179 -12.45 5.81 8.79
N LEU A 180 -11.59 6.15 9.75
CA LEU A 180 -11.59 7.46 10.39
C LEU A 180 -10.70 8.44 9.62
N LEU A 181 -9.46 8.06 9.36
CA LEU A 181 -8.48 8.87 8.62
C LEU A 181 -7.30 8.00 8.19
N THR A 182 -6.42 8.57 7.38
CA THR A 182 -5.18 7.93 6.93
C THR A 182 -3.96 8.67 7.49
N ILE A 183 -2.96 7.93 7.93
CA ILE A 183 -1.61 8.44 8.22
C ILE A 183 -0.71 8.06 7.06
N ILE A 184 0.00 9.01 6.46
CA ILE A 184 0.99 8.74 5.42
C ILE A 184 2.25 9.52 5.71
N ASP A 185 3.39 8.82 5.73
CA ASP A 185 4.69 9.46 5.95
C ASP A 185 5.78 8.80 5.11
N LYS A 186 6.94 9.46 5.04
CA LYS A 186 8.12 8.96 4.34
C LYS A 186 9.41 9.30 5.08
N ASP A 187 10.39 8.41 4.97
CA ASP A 187 11.76 8.62 5.47
C ASP A 187 12.75 7.78 4.65
N LYS A 188 14.03 8.15 4.65
CA LYS A 188 15.09 7.33 4.05
C LYS A 188 15.43 6.13 4.94
N ASP A 189 15.16 6.24 6.24
CA ASP A 189 15.34 5.18 7.23
C ASP A 189 13.99 4.54 7.58
N PHE A 190 13.86 3.25 7.26
CA PHE A 190 12.66 2.48 7.54
C PHE A 190 12.28 2.46 9.03
N ASP A 191 13.26 2.34 9.93
CA ASP A 191 12.97 2.17 11.36
C ASP A 191 12.40 3.47 11.94
N LYS A 192 12.94 4.62 11.50
CA LYS A 192 12.41 5.95 11.86
C LYS A 192 11.02 6.19 11.29
N LEU A 193 10.80 5.80 10.03
CA LEU A 193 9.48 5.90 9.40
C LEU A 193 8.44 5.10 10.18
N TYR A 194 8.77 3.85 10.48
CA TYR A 194 7.87 2.95 11.20
C TYR A 194 7.53 3.51 12.58
N GLU A 195 8.52 3.94 13.35
CA GLU A 195 8.30 4.57 14.66
C GLU A 195 7.40 5.81 14.57
N LYS A 196 7.66 6.70 13.60
CA LYS A 196 6.90 7.93 13.41
C LYS A 196 5.42 7.66 13.10
N VAL A 197 5.14 6.74 12.18
CA VAL A 197 3.76 6.37 11.82
C VAL A 197 3.04 5.69 12.99
N GLU A 198 3.72 4.82 13.73
CA GLU A 198 3.14 4.17 14.91
C GLU A 198 2.85 5.18 16.04
N LEU A 199 3.71 6.18 16.25
CA LEU A 199 3.47 7.25 17.22
C LEU A 199 2.26 8.13 16.84
N SER A 200 2.15 8.51 15.56
CA SER A 200 0.95 9.19 15.04
C SER A 200 -0.30 8.34 15.24
N SER A 201 -0.23 7.05 14.94
CA SER A 201 -1.33 6.08 15.13
C SER A 201 -1.77 5.99 16.58
N GLN A 202 -0.83 5.90 17.53
CA GLN A 202 -1.14 5.89 18.96
C GLN A 202 -1.83 7.18 19.40
N THR A 203 -1.37 8.33 18.89
CA THR A 203 -1.96 9.64 19.20
C THR A 203 -3.40 9.73 18.69
N VAL A 204 -3.65 9.36 17.43
CA VAL A 204 -5.00 9.35 16.84
C VAL A 204 -5.92 8.39 17.60
N ASN A 205 -5.48 7.16 17.86
CA ASN A 205 -6.28 6.17 18.59
C ASN A 205 -6.63 6.63 20.01
N LYS A 206 -5.70 7.30 20.71
CA LYS A 206 -5.96 7.85 22.05
C LYS A 206 -7.02 8.95 22.01
N LEU A 207 -7.02 9.80 20.99
CA LEU A 207 -8.02 10.86 20.82
C LEU A 207 -9.38 10.29 20.42
N ALA A 208 -9.42 9.36 19.46
CA ALA A 208 -10.65 8.69 19.03
C ALA A 208 -11.34 7.96 20.20
N ASN A 209 -10.59 7.31 21.08
CA ASN A 209 -11.16 6.66 22.26
C ASN A 209 -11.71 7.63 23.32
N LYS A 210 -11.21 8.88 23.35
CA LYS A 210 -11.71 9.93 24.26
C LYS A 210 -12.89 10.72 23.71
N SER A 211 -13.07 10.77 22.40
CA SER A 211 -14.18 11.47 21.75
C SER A 211 -15.54 10.91 22.20
N GLN A 212 -16.56 11.76 22.24
CA GLN A 212 -17.94 11.39 22.59
C GLN A 212 -18.71 10.86 21.37
#